data_AF-A0A525C3U9-F1
#
_entry.id   AF-A0A525C3U9-F1
#
_cell.length_a   1.000
_cell.length_b   1.000
_cell.length_c   1.000
_cell.angle_alpha   90.00
_cell.angle_beta   90.00
_cell.angle_gamma   90.00
#
_symmetry.space_group_name_H-M   'P 1'
#
loop_
_entity.id
_entity.type
_entity.pdbx_description
1 polymer ?
#
loop_
_entity_poly.entity_id
_entity_poly.type
_entity_poly.pdbx_seq_one_letter_code
_entity_poly.pdbx_strand_id
1 'polypeptide(L)'
;MKLFGDLFHRGADKEILIFPKLGPANESTRKSVHLVGDVAGTPLIKNCLNMGAETVRALAPELSKTDPEPGTTHLVIVGAGAAGLAAAMEARAQGLSYIIIDQTRPLDTIERFHKGKPIFAEPSTMDNTSRLWFGETSKEELLAAWHDQLARENIEVRCPCVMQDIMDRDGQLVVKTSQGEYPCLRVILALGKQGEPRRLRIPGEDLAKCRTSLSDPDDFTDQDVVVV
;
A
#
# COMPACT_ATOMS: atom_id res chain seq x y z
N MET A 1 8.25 -14.59 -5.45
CA MET A 1 9.34 -13.59 -5.34
C MET A 1 10.08 -13.32 -6.67
N LYS A 2 9.52 -13.68 -7.84
CA LYS A 2 10.10 -13.36 -9.16
C LYS A 2 9.78 -11.92 -9.58
N LEU A 3 8.53 -11.49 -9.34
CA LEU A 3 8.02 -10.14 -9.62
C LEU A 3 8.84 -9.00 -8.97
N PHE A 4 9.33 -9.21 -7.73
CA PHE A 4 10.17 -8.21 -7.05
C PHE A 4 11.55 -8.07 -7.71
N GLY A 5 12.11 -9.13 -8.31
CA GLY A 5 13.40 -9.06 -9.01
C GLY A 5 13.32 -8.35 -10.36
N ASP A 6 12.16 -8.48 -11.04
CA ASP A 6 11.94 -7.86 -12.35
C ASP A 6 11.49 -6.39 -12.25
N LEU A 7 10.81 -6.00 -11.15
CA LEU A 7 10.37 -4.63 -10.89
C LEU A 7 11.35 -3.80 -10.05
N PHE A 8 12.16 -4.43 -9.20
CA PHE A 8 13.12 -3.75 -8.33
C PHE A 8 14.53 -4.30 -8.55
N HIS A 9 15.44 -3.46 -9.02
CA HIS A 9 16.84 -3.81 -9.13
C HIS A 9 17.55 -3.58 -7.79
N ARG A 10 18.23 -4.61 -7.26
CA ARG A 10 19.19 -4.44 -6.16
C ARG A 10 20.51 -3.93 -6.75
N GLY A 11 21.01 -2.79 -6.27
CA GLY A 11 22.30 -2.25 -6.66
C GLY A 11 23.48 -3.17 -6.31
N ALA A 12 24.68 -2.83 -6.79
CA ALA A 12 25.92 -3.57 -6.50
C ALA A 12 26.21 -3.68 -4.99
N ASP A 13 25.83 -2.66 -4.22
CA ASP A 13 25.56 -2.79 -2.78
C ASP A 13 24.11 -3.23 -2.60
N LYS A 14 23.92 -4.39 -1.94
CA LYS A 14 22.62 -5.05 -1.69
C LYS A 14 21.60 -4.20 -0.90
N GLU A 15 21.95 -2.96 -0.54
CA GLU A 15 21.23 -2.07 0.37
C GLU A 15 20.61 -0.85 -0.29
N ILE A 16 21.02 -0.50 -1.51
CA ILE A 16 20.40 0.61 -2.25
C ILE A 16 19.21 0.05 -3.03
N LEU A 17 18.02 0.26 -2.48
CA LEU A 17 16.77 0.01 -3.18
C LEU A 17 16.63 1.05 -4.30
N ILE A 18 16.78 0.61 -5.55
CA ILE A 18 16.51 1.45 -6.71
C ILE A 18 15.01 1.39 -6.98
N PHE A 19 14.32 2.51 -6.80
CA PHE A 19 12.92 2.61 -7.18
C PHE A 19 12.78 2.41 -8.69
N PRO A 20 11.73 1.71 -9.15
CA PRO A 20 11.48 1.61 -10.58
C PRO A 20 11.28 3.00 -11.17
N LYS A 21 11.79 3.21 -12.40
CA LYS A 21 11.39 4.38 -13.18
C LYS A 21 9.92 4.21 -13.55
N LEU A 22 9.12 5.18 -13.15
CA LEU A 22 7.68 5.16 -13.40
C LEU A 22 7.33 6.01 -14.62
N GLY A 23 6.45 5.49 -15.46
CA GLY A 23 5.82 6.20 -16.57
C GLY A 23 4.59 7.01 -16.12
N PRO A 24 3.80 7.50 -17.08
CA PRO A 24 2.50 8.12 -16.81
C PRO A 24 1.60 7.21 -15.95
N ALA A 25 0.76 7.81 -15.09
CA ALA A 25 -0.09 7.09 -14.14
C ALA A 25 0.69 6.09 -13.27
N ASN A 26 1.95 6.37 -12.95
CA ASN A 26 2.82 5.51 -12.15
C ASN A 26 3.01 4.09 -12.74
N GLU A 27 2.91 3.94 -14.05
CA GLU A 27 3.11 2.66 -14.72
C GLU A 27 4.56 2.18 -14.57
N SER A 28 4.73 0.89 -14.27
CA SER A 28 6.02 0.23 -14.12
C SER A 28 6.68 -0.07 -15.46
N THR A 29 7.87 -0.67 -15.44
CA THR A 29 8.49 -1.25 -16.64
C THR A 29 7.67 -2.41 -17.24
N ARG A 30 6.77 -3.00 -16.45
CA ARG A 30 5.75 -3.94 -16.91
C ARG A 30 4.46 -3.19 -17.22
N LYS A 31 4.01 -3.28 -18.47
CA LYS A 31 2.76 -2.71 -18.95
C LYS A 31 1.58 -3.13 -18.07
N SER A 32 0.65 -2.21 -17.85
CA SER A 32 -0.59 -2.42 -17.09
C SER A 32 -0.40 -2.72 -15.59
N VAL A 33 0.81 -2.56 -15.08
CA VAL A 33 1.14 -2.67 -13.65
C VAL A 33 1.61 -1.30 -13.17
N HIS A 34 0.96 -0.77 -12.15
CA HIS A 34 1.19 0.57 -11.61
C HIS A 34 1.68 0.48 -10.16
N LEU A 35 2.63 1.31 -9.75
CA LEU A 35 3.15 1.32 -8.38
C LEU A 35 2.71 2.57 -7.64
N VAL A 36 2.20 2.41 -6.42
CA VAL A 36 1.79 3.52 -5.57
C VAL A 36 2.21 3.31 -4.11
N GLY A 37 2.16 4.37 -3.31
CA GLY A 37 2.67 4.43 -1.96
C GLY A 37 4.19 4.36 -1.83
N ASP A 38 4.63 3.85 -0.69
CA ASP A 38 6.03 3.82 -0.26
C ASP A 38 6.94 3.04 -1.23
N VAL A 39 6.42 2.00 -1.88
CA VAL A 39 7.16 1.24 -2.91
C VAL A 39 7.47 2.06 -4.17
N ALA A 40 6.75 3.16 -4.40
CA ALA A 40 7.03 4.15 -5.44
C ALA A 40 7.87 5.35 -4.93
N GLY A 41 8.33 5.32 -3.67
CA GLY A 41 9.26 6.32 -3.12
C GLY A 41 8.61 7.49 -2.38
N THR A 42 7.32 7.41 -2.05
CA THR A 42 6.55 8.51 -1.43
C THR A 42 6.00 8.14 -0.05
N PRO A 43 6.85 8.02 1.00
CA PRO A 43 6.48 7.38 2.27
C PRO A 43 5.49 8.15 3.14
N LEU A 44 5.20 9.42 2.85
CA LEU A 44 4.26 10.22 3.64
C LEU A 44 2.82 9.80 3.34
N ILE A 45 1.97 9.74 4.38
CA ILE A 45 0.58 9.30 4.26
C ILE A 45 -0.18 10.15 3.23
N LYS A 46 -0.06 11.48 3.26
CA LYS A 46 -0.71 12.37 2.29
C LYS A 46 -0.28 12.09 0.86
N ASN A 47 1.02 11.88 0.64
CA ASN A 47 1.55 11.54 -0.69
C ASN A 47 1.00 10.18 -1.17
N CYS A 48 0.97 9.18 -0.28
CA CYS A 48 0.39 7.87 -0.59
C CYS A 48 -1.08 7.98 -1.00
N LEU A 49 -1.88 8.71 -0.22
CA LEU A 49 -3.30 8.95 -0.49
C LEU A 49 -3.52 9.60 -1.85
N ASN A 50 -2.85 10.73 -2.10
CA ASN A 50 -2.97 11.49 -3.34
C ASN A 50 -2.54 10.66 -4.54
N MET A 51 -1.38 10.01 -4.47
CA MET A 51 -0.85 9.23 -5.58
C MET A 51 -1.72 8.00 -5.91
N GLY A 52 -2.32 7.35 -4.90
CA GLY A 52 -3.29 6.28 -5.11
C GLY A 52 -4.52 6.76 -5.87
N ALA A 53 -5.11 7.87 -5.42
CA ALA A 53 -6.29 8.46 -6.08
C ALA A 53 -5.97 9.00 -7.48
N GLU A 54 -4.86 9.71 -7.66
CA GLU A 54 -4.44 10.30 -8.94
C GLU A 54 -4.15 9.22 -9.98
N THR A 55 -3.55 8.09 -9.58
CA THR A 55 -3.33 6.94 -10.47
C THR A 55 -4.64 6.43 -11.04
N VAL A 56 -5.66 6.25 -10.20
CA VAL A 56 -6.98 5.78 -10.66
C VAL A 56 -7.66 6.83 -11.53
N ARG A 57 -7.61 8.12 -11.16
CA ARG A 57 -8.12 9.22 -11.99
C ARG A 57 -7.49 9.27 -13.37
N ALA A 58 -6.18 9.00 -13.47
CA ALA A 58 -5.48 8.96 -14.74
C ALA A 58 -5.87 7.75 -15.61
N LEU A 59 -6.19 6.61 -14.99
CA LEU A 59 -6.61 5.38 -15.67
C LEU A 59 -8.09 5.40 -16.07
N ALA A 60 -8.94 6.10 -15.33
CA ALA A 60 -10.39 6.06 -15.51
C ALA A 60 -10.88 6.40 -16.93
N PRO A 61 -10.35 7.41 -17.66
CA PRO A 61 -10.82 7.74 -19.00
C PRO A 61 -10.58 6.64 -20.04
N GLU A 62 -9.58 5.78 -19.84
CA GLU A 62 -9.33 4.62 -20.68
C GLU A 62 -10.19 3.43 -20.23
N LEU A 63 -10.17 3.13 -18.93
CA LEU A 63 -10.83 1.95 -18.37
C LEU A 63 -12.36 2.03 -18.49
N SER A 64 -12.96 3.21 -18.34
CA SER A 64 -14.41 3.41 -18.50
C SER A 64 -14.94 3.16 -19.92
N LYS A 65 -14.06 3.02 -20.92
CA LYS A 65 -14.44 2.69 -22.30
C LYS A 65 -14.47 1.19 -22.57
N THR A 66 -14.04 0.37 -21.61
CA THR A 66 -13.88 -1.06 -21.77
C THR A 66 -14.66 -1.77 -20.68
N ASP A 67 -15.74 -2.46 -21.05
CA ASP A 67 -16.41 -3.37 -20.14
C ASP A 67 -15.57 -4.65 -20.01
N PRO A 68 -15.12 -5.03 -18.81
CA PRO A 68 -14.38 -6.27 -18.63
C PRO A 68 -15.25 -7.49 -18.94
N GLU A 69 -14.65 -8.51 -19.55
CA GLU A 69 -15.30 -9.82 -19.73
C GLU A 69 -15.79 -10.40 -18.39
N PRO A 70 -16.83 -11.27 -18.40
CA PRO A 70 -17.34 -11.89 -17.19
C PRO A 70 -16.23 -12.56 -16.36
N GLY A 71 -16.13 -12.19 -15.08
CA GLY A 71 -15.10 -12.69 -14.17
C GLY A 71 -13.80 -11.88 -14.14
N THR A 72 -13.69 -10.83 -14.97
CA THR A 72 -12.57 -9.89 -14.99
C THR A 72 -12.96 -8.57 -14.33
N THR A 73 -12.03 -7.90 -13.64
CA THR A 73 -12.24 -6.55 -13.11
C THR A 73 -11.43 -5.50 -13.87
N HIS A 74 -11.79 -4.22 -13.75
CA HIS A 74 -10.92 -3.17 -14.28
C HIS A 74 -9.58 -3.15 -13.51
N LEU A 75 -9.66 -3.24 -12.18
CA LEU A 75 -8.49 -3.11 -11.30
C LEU A 75 -8.38 -4.30 -10.34
N VAL A 76 -7.14 -4.75 -10.10
CA VAL A 76 -6.77 -5.45 -8.86
C VAL A 76 -5.76 -4.59 -8.11
N ILE A 77 -6.08 -4.27 -6.86
CA ILE A 77 -5.26 -3.42 -5.98
C ILE A 77 -4.63 -4.32 -4.91
N VAL A 78 -3.31 -4.31 -4.82
CA VAL A 78 -2.54 -5.13 -3.88
C VAL A 78 -1.94 -4.26 -2.79
N GLY A 79 -2.40 -4.46 -1.56
CA GLY A 79 -2.02 -3.69 -0.36
C GLY A 79 -3.15 -2.75 0.08
N ALA A 80 -3.63 -2.92 1.32
CA ALA A 80 -4.69 -2.12 1.91
C ALA A 80 -4.17 -1.11 2.94
N GLY A 81 -3.03 -0.49 2.61
CA GLY A 81 -2.56 0.73 3.28
C GLY A 81 -3.19 1.99 2.67
N ALA A 82 -2.68 3.17 3.07
CA ALA A 82 -3.20 4.47 2.64
C ALA A 82 -3.38 4.59 1.11
N ALA A 83 -2.35 4.27 0.33
CA ALA A 83 -2.41 4.41 -1.13
C ALA A 83 -3.43 3.45 -1.78
N GLY A 84 -3.49 2.20 -1.33
CA GLY A 84 -4.40 1.21 -1.90
C GLY A 84 -5.85 1.49 -1.57
N LEU A 85 -6.14 1.92 -0.35
CA LEU A 85 -7.51 2.30 0.04
C LEU A 85 -7.96 3.59 -0.65
N ALA A 86 -7.08 4.57 -0.82
CA ALA A 86 -7.38 5.75 -1.63
C ALA A 86 -7.67 5.38 -3.10
N ALA A 87 -6.90 4.46 -3.68
CA ALA A 87 -7.16 3.93 -5.01
C ALA A 87 -8.52 3.19 -5.08
N ALA A 88 -8.86 2.37 -4.08
CA ALA A 88 -10.13 1.65 -4.03
C ALA A 88 -11.34 2.61 -3.94
N MET A 89 -11.25 3.63 -3.09
CA MET A 89 -12.29 4.66 -2.96
C MET A 89 -12.46 5.46 -4.25
N GLU A 90 -11.36 5.80 -4.91
CA GLU A 90 -11.44 6.49 -6.20
C GLU A 90 -12.00 5.59 -7.30
N ALA A 91 -11.61 4.31 -7.35
CA ALA A 91 -12.13 3.35 -8.34
C ALA A 91 -13.65 3.19 -8.21
N ARG A 92 -14.15 3.05 -6.97
CA ARG A 92 -15.57 3.05 -6.67
C ARG A 92 -16.26 4.30 -7.21
N ALA A 93 -15.70 5.47 -6.92
CA ALA A 93 -16.31 6.74 -7.32
C ALA A 93 -16.30 6.98 -8.84
N GLN A 94 -15.34 6.40 -9.55
CA GLN A 94 -15.27 6.39 -11.01
C GLN A 94 -16.14 5.29 -11.65
N GLY A 95 -16.85 4.50 -10.86
CA GLY A 95 -17.68 3.38 -11.35
C GLY A 95 -16.88 2.19 -11.88
N LEU A 96 -15.59 2.09 -11.57
CA LEU A 96 -14.74 1.00 -12.02
C LEU A 96 -14.90 -0.21 -11.09
N SER A 97 -15.08 -1.41 -11.68
CA SER A 97 -15.02 -2.66 -10.91
C SER A 97 -13.59 -2.93 -10.44
N TYR A 98 -13.44 -3.30 -9.17
CA TYR A 98 -12.13 -3.58 -8.58
C TYR A 98 -12.20 -4.66 -7.51
N ILE A 99 -11.03 -5.23 -7.20
CA ILE A 99 -10.79 -6.01 -5.99
C ILE A 99 -9.58 -5.41 -5.28
N ILE A 100 -9.66 -5.26 -3.96
CA ILE A 100 -8.52 -4.91 -3.11
C ILE A 100 -8.18 -6.08 -2.19
N ILE A 101 -6.90 -6.44 -2.15
CA ILE A 101 -6.37 -7.55 -1.35
C ILE A 101 -5.28 -7.06 -0.39
N ASP A 102 -5.17 -7.69 0.78
CA ASP A 102 -4.04 -7.48 1.69
C ASP A 102 -3.56 -8.80 2.28
N GLN A 103 -2.24 -8.95 2.44
CA GLN A 103 -1.62 -10.16 3.00
C GLN A 103 -1.98 -10.38 4.48
N THR A 104 -2.35 -9.32 5.19
CA THR A 104 -2.61 -9.31 6.63
C THR A 104 -4.00 -8.80 6.92
N ARG A 105 -4.15 -7.48 7.07
CA ARG A 105 -5.38 -6.75 7.40
C ARG A 105 -5.27 -5.32 6.86
N PRO A 106 -6.40 -4.61 6.68
CA PRO A 106 -6.37 -3.19 6.32
C PRO A 106 -5.56 -2.38 7.33
N LEU A 107 -4.85 -1.36 6.85
CA LEU A 107 -4.17 -0.37 7.68
C LEU A 107 -3.08 -0.91 8.61
N ASP A 108 -2.54 -2.12 8.38
CA ASP A 108 -1.62 -2.79 9.32
C ASP A 108 -0.40 -1.92 9.72
N THR A 109 0.14 -1.14 8.79
CA THR A 109 1.23 -0.19 9.09
C THR A 109 0.85 0.85 10.14
N ILE A 110 -0.34 1.45 10.00
CA ILE A 110 -0.82 2.49 10.91
C ILE A 110 -1.23 1.86 12.24
N GLU A 111 -1.86 0.68 12.21
CA GLU A 111 -2.17 -0.13 13.40
C GLU A 111 -0.94 -0.46 14.26
N ARG A 112 0.24 -0.62 13.64
CA ARG A 112 1.51 -0.89 14.33
C ARG A 112 2.21 0.34 14.90
N PHE A 113 1.73 1.54 14.62
CA PHE A 113 2.25 2.73 15.30
C PHE A 113 2.06 2.61 16.81
N HIS A 114 2.97 3.20 17.58
CA HIS A 114 2.83 3.20 19.03
C HIS A 114 1.53 3.92 19.44
N LYS A 115 1.00 3.54 20.61
CA LYS A 115 -0.15 4.18 21.25
C LYS A 115 0.03 5.70 21.32
N GLY A 116 -1.03 6.43 20.99
CA GLY A 116 -1.06 7.89 21.07
C GLY A 116 -0.11 8.61 20.11
N LYS A 117 0.38 7.91 19.07
CA LYS A 117 1.28 8.53 18.10
C LYS A 117 0.61 9.72 17.40
N PRO A 118 1.20 10.93 17.44
CA PRO A 118 0.70 12.05 16.67
C PRO A 118 0.91 11.79 15.18
N ILE A 119 -0.13 12.07 14.39
CA ILE A 119 -0.13 12.04 12.95
C ILE A 119 -0.10 13.48 12.46
N PHE A 120 0.96 13.82 11.74
CA PHE A 120 1.10 15.14 11.12
C PHE A 120 0.61 15.08 9.67
N ALA A 121 -0.13 16.10 9.27
CA ALA A 121 -0.66 16.21 7.92
C ALA A 121 0.41 16.73 6.93
N GLU A 122 1.54 16.05 6.84
CA GLU A 122 2.66 16.44 5.98
C GLU A 122 2.56 15.81 4.57
N PRO A 123 3.07 16.49 3.52
CA PRO A 123 3.66 17.82 3.57
C PRO A 123 2.59 18.92 3.69
N SER A 124 2.86 19.96 4.49
CA SER A 124 1.95 21.11 4.66
C SER A 124 1.70 21.93 3.38
N THR A 125 2.61 21.84 2.41
CA THR A 125 2.52 22.51 1.10
C THR A 125 1.62 21.82 0.08
N MET A 126 1.00 20.70 0.46
CA MET A 126 0.14 19.90 -0.40
C MET A 126 -1.21 19.64 0.27
N ASP A 127 -2.29 19.80 -0.49
CA ASP A 127 -3.62 19.42 -0.04
C ASP A 127 -3.85 17.92 -0.21
N ASN A 128 -4.70 17.34 0.64
CA ASN A 128 -5.20 15.99 0.39
C ASN A 128 -6.27 16.05 -0.70
N THR A 129 -5.99 15.45 -1.86
CA THR A 129 -6.91 15.36 -3.00
C THR A 129 -7.56 13.98 -3.13
N SER A 130 -7.26 13.07 -2.20
CA SER A 130 -7.92 11.77 -2.12
C SER A 130 -9.29 11.89 -1.45
N ARG A 131 -10.10 10.84 -1.60
CA ARG A 131 -11.42 10.76 -0.96
C ARG A 131 -11.34 10.37 0.51
N LEU A 132 -10.27 9.70 0.94
CA LEU A 132 -10.06 9.41 2.36
C LEU A 132 -9.73 10.71 3.09
N TRP A 133 -10.43 10.97 4.20
CA TRP A 133 -10.10 12.11 5.04
C TRP A 133 -8.67 12.01 5.58
N PHE A 134 -7.95 13.13 5.68
CA PHE A 134 -6.63 13.16 6.31
C PHE A 134 -6.36 14.56 6.87
N GLY A 135 -5.93 14.61 8.13
CA GLY A 135 -5.60 15.83 8.85
C GLY A 135 -4.69 15.53 10.05
N GLU A 136 -4.30 16.57 10.78
CA GLU A 136 -3.56 16.39 12.03
C GLU A 136 -4.46 15.74 13.08
N THR A 137 -3.98 14.66 13.69
CA THR A 137 -4.78 13.81 14.58
C THR A 137 -3.89 12.81 15.33
N SER A 138 -4.47 11.94 16.16
CA SER A 138 -3.79 10.76 16.71
C SER A 138 -3.94 9.52 15.81
N LYS A 139 -3.07 8.52 16.01
CA LYS A 139 -3.21 7.20 15.37
C LYS A 139 -4.62 6.63 15.55
N GLU A 140 -5.15 6.67 16.77
CA GLU A 140 -6.43 6.06 17.13
C GLU A 140 -7.60 6.76 16.46
N GLU A 141 -7.61 8.10 16.46
CA GLU A 141 -8.63 8.90 15.77
C GLU A 141 -8.57 8.71 14.25
N LEU A 142 -7.38 8.64 13.65
CA LEU A 142 -7.22 8.37 12.23
C LEU A 142 -7.81 7.01 11.85
N LEU A 143 -7.47 5.96 12.61
CA LEU A 143 -7.98 4.61 12.38
C LEU A 143 -9.51 4.56 12.53
N ALA A 144 -10.06 5.22 13.55
CA ALA A 144 -11.50 5.31 13.74
C ALA A 144 -12.20 6.01 12.56
N ALA A 145 -11.67 7.16 12.13
CA ALA A 145 -12.21 7.92 11.00
C ALA A 145 -12.17 7.12 9.70
N TRP A 146 -11.06 6.41 9.44
CA TRP A 146 -10.91 5.61 8.23
C TRP A 146 -11.78 4.37 8.23
N HIS A 147 -11.85 3.63 9.34
CA HIS A 147 -12.75 2.47 9.44
C HIS A 147 -14.21 2.87 9.22
N ASP A 148 -14.66 3.96 9.84
CA ASP A 148 -16.02 4.47 9.66
C ASP A 148 -16.28 4.89 8.21
N GLN A 149 -15.33 5.59 7.57
CA GLN A 149 -15.45 5.99 6.18
C GLN A 149 -15.47 4.79 5.21
N LEU A 150 -14.62 3.78 5.41
CA LEU A 150 -14.59 2.58 4.59
C LEU A 150 -15.89 1.77 4.72
N ALA A 151 -16.45 1.68 5.92
CA ALA A 151 -17.73 1.03 6.17
C ALA A 151 -18.88 1.76 5.46
N ARG A 152 -18.95 3.09 5.58
CA ARG A 152 -19.97 3.92 4.90
C ARG A 152 -19.91 3.78 3.38
N GLU A 153 -18.71 3.67 2.82
CA GLU A 153 -18.48 3.51 1.38
C GLU A 153 -18.53 2.05 0.91
N ASN A 154 -18.80 1.08 1.80
CA ASN A 154 -18.80 -0.36 1.49
C ASN A 154 -17.51 -0.80 0.75
N ILE A 155 -16.35 -0.37 1.24
CA ILE A 155 -15.04 -0.80 0.73
C ILE A 155 -14.65 -2.09 1.46
N GLU A 156 -14.76 -3.21 0.76
CA GLU A 156 -14.42 -4.52 1.30
C GLU A 156 -13.00 -4.94 0.89
N VAL A 157 -12.15 -5.14 1.90
CA VAL A 157 -10.79 -5.65 1.71
C VAL A 157 -10.76 -7.16 1.88
N ARG A 158 -10.21 -7.87 0.89
CA ARG A 158 -10.00 -9.32 0.98
C ARG A 158 -8.69 -9.61 1.69
N CYS A 159 -8.79 -10.07 2.92
CA CYS A 159 -7.64 -10.45 3.73
C CYS A 159 -7.99 -11.59 4.71
N PRO A 160 -7.02 -12.46 5.08
CA PRO A 160 -5.65 -12.49 4.58
C PRO A 160 -5.57 -13.09 3.17
N CYS A 161 -4.92 -12.39 2.25
CA CYS A 161 -4.77 -12.74 0.85
C CYS A 161 -3.41 -12.29 0.31
N VAL A 162 -2.47 -13.23 0.20
CA VAL A 162 -1.10 -12.95 -0.22
C VAL A 162 -1.02 -12.97 -1.75
N MET A 163 -0.58 -11.88 -2.37
CA MET A 163 -0.23 -11.87 -3.78
C MET A 163 1.03 -12.72 -4.02
N GLN A 164 0.93 -13.69 -4.90
CA GLN A 164 2.02 -14.61 -5.22
C GLN A 164 2.72 -14.22 -6.53
N ASP A 165 1.94 -13.85 -7.55
CA ASP A 165 2.45 -13.49 -8.86
C ASP A 165 1.47 -12.62 -9.67
N ILE A 166 1.97 -11.97 -10.71
CA ILE A 166 1.16 -11.36 -11.77
C ILE A 166 1.54 -12.06 -13.07
N MET A 167 0.58 -12.65 -13.75
CA MET A 167 0.78 -13.41 -14.99
C MET A 167 0.09 -12.70 -16.16
N ASP A 168 0.60 -12.92 -17.36
CA ASP A 168 -0.10 -12.62 -18.61
C ASP A 168 -0.54 -13.96 -19.22
N ARG A 169 -1.84 -14.13 -19.45
CA ARG A 169 -2.42 -15.31 -20.09
C ARG A 169 -3.15 -14.85 -21.35
N ASP A 170 -2.53 -15.07 -22.50
CA ASP A 170 -3.10 -14.75 -23.81
C ASP A 170 -3.55 -13.28 -23.93
N GLY A 171 -2.81 -12.34 -23.33
CA GLY A 171 -3.13 -10.90 -23.33
C GLY A 171 -4.03 -10.46 -22.17
N GLN A 172 -4.46 -11.38 -21.30
CA GLN A 172 -5.21 -11.08 -20.08
C GLN A 172 -4.26 -11.07 -18.87
N LEU A 173 -4.24 -9.96 -18.14
CA LEU A 173 -3.48 -9.86 -16.89
C LEU A 173 -4.22 -10.60 -15.77
N VAL A 174 -3.51 -11.42 -15.00
CA VAL A 174 -4.06 -12.25 -13.92
C VAL A 174 -3.21 -12.10 -12.66
N VAL A 175 -3.82 -11.68 -11.56
CA VAL A 175 -3.17 -11.67 -10.24
C VAL A 175 -3.40 -13.00 -9.55
N LYS A 176 -2.33 -13.75 -9.32
CA LYS A 176 -2.36 -15.00 -8.55
C LYS A 176 -2.15 -14.71 -7.07
N THR A 177 -3.00 -15.28 -6.22
CA THR A 177 -2.97 -15.08 -4.78
C THR A 177 -3.09 -16.40 -4.02
N SER A 178 -2.95 -16.35 -2.69
CA SER A 178 -3.24 -17.48 -1.81
C SER A 178 -4.73 -17.87 -1.77
N GLN A 179 -5.63 -17.02 -2.26
CA GLN A 179 -7.08 -17.23 -2.24
C GLN A 179 -7.66 -17.51 -3.64
N GLY A 180 -6.82 -17.63 -4.67
CA GLY A 180 -7.24 -17.85 -6.06
C GLY A 180 -6.63 -16.84 -7.03
N GLU A 181 -7.21 -16.77 -8.23
CA GLU A 181 -6.73 -15.96 -9.34
C GLU A 181 -7.75 -14.89 -9.72
N TYR A 182 -7.27 -13.68 -10.01
CA TYR A 182 -8.10 -12.53 -10.33
C TYR A 182 -7.68 -11.93 -11.67
N PRO A 183 -8.41 -12.24 -12.76
CA PRO A 183 -8.24 -11.57 -14.04
C PRO A 183 -8.59 -10.08 -13.92
N CYS A 184 -7.77 -9.21 -14.51
CA CYS A 184 -8.00 -7.77 -14.50
C CYS A 184 -7.39 -7.03 -15.68
N LEU A 185 -7.84 -5.80 -15.94
CA LEU A 185 -7.26 -4.95 -16.99
C LEU A 185 -5.98 -4.23 -16.53
N ARG A 186 -5.89 -3.86 -15.25
CA ARG A 186 -4.72 -3.23 -14.62
C ARG A 186 -4.51 -3.74 -13.21
N VAL A 187 -3.24 -3.70 -12.77
CA VAL A 187 -2.86 -3.96 -11.38
C VAL A 187 -2.28 -2.70 -10.76
N ILE A 188 -2.71 -2.37 -9.55
CA ILE A 188 -2.08 -1.34 -8.70
C ILE A 188 -1.37 -2.05 -7.55
N LEU A 189 -0.05 -1.91 -7.49
CA LEU A 189 0.80 -2.38 -6.41
C LEU A 189 0.99 -1.24 -5.40
N ALA A 190 0.18 -1.27 -4.34
CA ALA A 190 0.21 -0.36 -3.21
C ALA A 190 0.97 -0.97 -2.02
N LEU A 191 2.12 -1.58 -2.31
CA LEU A 191 2.90 -2.31 -1.32
C LEU A 191 3.64 -1.31 -0.42
N GLY A 192 3.55 -1.49 0.91
CA GLY A 192 4.42 -0.79 1.85
C GLY A 192 5.81 -1.42 1.91
N LYS A 193 6.77 -0.76 2.57
CA LYS A 193 8.06 -1.39 2.95
C LYS A 193 8.04 -2.03 4.34
N GLN A 194 6.94 -1.91 5.06
CA GLN A 194 6.79 -2.48 6.40
C GLN A 194 6.65 -4.01 6.28
N GLY A 195 7.68 -4.72 6.75
CA GLY A 195 7.75 -6.18 6.73
C GLY A 195 9.15 -6.71 7.02
N GLU A 196 10.18 -5.97 6.62
CA GLU A 196 11.59 -6.34 6.88
C GLU A 196 12.34 -5.14 7.48
N PRO A 197 12.47 -5.05 8.82
CA PRO A 197 13.18 -3.95 9.45
C PRO A 197 14.66 -3.98 9.04
N ARG A 198 15.28 -2.79 8.96
CA ARG A 198 16.73 -2.70 8.79
C ARG A 198 17.41 -3.33 9.99
N ARG A 199 18.16 -4.40 9.75
CA ARG A 199 18.95 -5.11 10.77
C ARG A 199 20.18 -4.28 11.15
N LEU A 200 20.57 -4.32 12.42
CA LEU A 200 21.76 -3.63 12.91
C LEU A 200 23.05 -4.37 12.53
N ARG A 201 22.95 -5.69 12.32
CA ARG A 201 24.05 -6.61 11.97
C ARG A 201 25.19 -6.57 12.98
N ILE A 202 24.84 -6.47 14.26
CA ILE A 202 25.78 -6.50 15.38
C ILE A 202 25.54 -7.71 16.28
N PRO A 203 26.56 -8.18 17.02
CA PRO A 203 26.35 -9.19 18.05
C PRO A 203 25.28 -8.75 19.06
N GLY A 204 24.30 -9.61 19.31
CA GLY A 204 23.22 -9.35 20.26
C GLY A 204 21.96 -8.69 19.68
N GLU A 205 21.88 -8.44 18.37
CA GLU A 205 20.67 -7.86 17.75
C GLU A 205 19.41 -8.73 17.87
N ASP A 206 19.57 -10.04 18.05
CA ASP A 206 18.46 -11.01 18.19
C ASP A 206 18.11 -11.31 19.66
N LEU A 207 18.67 -10.57 20.64
CA LEU A 207 18.30 -10.74 22.04
C LEU A 207 16.83 -10.37 22.27
N ALA A 208 16.14 -11.06 23.18
CA ALA A 208 14.71 -10.82 23.47
C ALA A 208 14.37 -9.38 23.91
N LYS A 209 15.37 -8.63 24.40
CA LYS A 209 15.23 -7.21 24.76
C LYS A 209 15.30 -6.25 23.56
N CYS A 210 15.80 -6.71 22.42
CA CYS A 210 15.89 -5.93 21.19
C CYS A 210 14.57 -6.02 20.44
N ARG A 211 13.93 -4.87 20.21
CA ARG A 211 12.66 -4.78 19.50
C ARG A 211 12.79 -3.78 18.35
N THR A 212 12.23 -4.12 17.20
CA THR A 212 12.18 -3.24 16.01
C THR A 212 10.89 -2.42 15.93
N SER A 213 10.03 -2.53 16.95
CA SER A 213 8.76 -1.81 17.04
C SER A 213 8.47 -1.45 18.50
N LEU A 214 7.85 -0.29 18.69
CA LEU A 214 7.34 0.18 19.98
C LEU A 214 5.81 0.19 19.91
N SER A 215 5.13 -0.58 20.77
CA SER A 215 3.67 -0.69 20.77
C SER A 215 3.04 0.22 21.82
N ASP A 216 3.38 0.04 23.10
CA ASP A 216 3.02 0.97 24.16
C ASP A 216 4.33 1.52 24.77
N PRO A 217 4.60 2.83 24.68
CA PRO A 217 5.74 3.43 25.36
C PRO A 217 5.69 3.27 26.89
N ASP A 218 4.49 3.14 27.46
CA ASP A 218 4.29 3.05 28.91
C ASP A 218 4.92 1.77 29.49
N ASP A 219 5.05 0.71 28.68
CA ASP A 219 5.69 -0.58 29.03
C ASP A 219 7.16 -0.44 29.47
N PHE A 220 7.79 0.71 29.20
CA PHE A 220 9.19 0.98 29.48
C PHE A 220 9.40 2.05 30.55
N THR A 221 8.36 2.39 31.31
CA THR A 221 8.46 3.32 32.43
C THR A 221 9.51 2.83 33.45
N ASP A 222 10.36 3.75 33.92
CA ASP A 222 11.47 3.49 34.85
C ASP A 222 12.52 2.47 34.36
N GLN A 223 12.64 2.26 33.04
CA GLN A 223 13.66 1.40 32.43
C GLN A 223 14.70 2.21 31.66
N ASP A 224 15.95 1.74 31.66
CA ASP A 224 17.02 2.26 30.81
C ASP A 224 16.85 1.73 29.37
N VAL A 225 16.46 2.61 28.44
CA VAL A 225 16.19 2.28 27.03
C VAL A 225 17.16 3.00 26.10
N VAL A 226 17.65 2.29 25.08
CA VAL A 226 18.45 2.85 23.98
C VAL A 226 17.64 2.76 22.69
N VAL A 227 17.53 3.88 21.97
CA VAL A 227 16.92 3.96 20.63
C VAL A 227 18.05 4.13 19.61
N VAL A 228 18.06 3.27 18.58
CA VAL A 228 19.10 3.20 17.54
C VAL A 228 18.47 3.41 16.17
#